data_AF-A0A2G6LRZ3-F1
#
_entry.id   AF-A0A2G6LRZ3-F1
#
_cell.length_a   1.000
_cell.length_b   1.000
_cell.length_c   1.000
_cell.angle_alpha   90.00
_cell.angle_beta   90.00
_cell.angle_gamma   90.00
#
_symmetry.space_group_name_H-M   'P 1'
#
loop_
_entity.id
_entity.type
_entity.pdbx_description
1 polymer ?
#
loop_
_entity_poly.entity_id
_entity_poly.type
_entity_poly.pdbx_seq_one_letter_code
_entity_poly.pdbx_strand_id
1 'polypeptide(L)'
;MQIFIHYFLHFGIPLIFALIFYRKKWKKAYFILLLTMLIDLDHLMANPIFEANRCSINYHPLHTYYAGCIYLLLIFFKNPFRLIGIGLLWHLLTDLIDCMMTYSTCPSCLQNAPAIDLLAFIYQFFN
;
A
#
# COMPACT_ATOMS: atom_id res chain seq x y z
N MET A 1 -13.46 -11.43 4.49
CA MET A 1 -12.30 -11.90 3.69
C MET A 1 -11.29 -10.80 3.45
N GLN A 2 -11.72 -9.60 3.04
CA GLN A 2 -10.86 -8.43 2.79
C GLN A 2 -9.84 -8.13 3.88
N ILE A 3 -10.25 -8.03 5.15
CA ILE A 3 -9.33 -7.79 6.29
C ILE A 3 -8.17 -8.79 6.34
N PHE A 4 -8.45 -10.08 6.10
CA PHE A 4 -7.41 -11.12 6.10
C PHE A 4 -6.45 -10.95 4.93
N ILE A 5 -6.97 -10.60 3.74
CA ILE A 5 -6.16 -10.34 2.55
C ILE A 5 -5.28 -9.12 2.80
N HIS A 6 -5.84 -8.01 3.26
CA HIS A 6 -5.13 -6.77 3.55
C HIS A 6 -3.95 -6.99 4.51
N TYR A 7 -4.19 -7.58 5.69
CA TYR A 7 -3.11 -7.83 6.64
C TYR A 7 -2.11 -8.90 6.19
N PHE A 8 -2.56 -9.90 5.43
CA PHE A 8 -1.64 -10.88 4.85
C PHE A 8 -0.73 -10.24 3.79
N LEU A 9 -1.24 -9.32 2.98
CA LEU A 9 -0.46 -8.58 2.01
C LEU A 9 0.53 -7.62 2.69
N HIS A 10 0.16 -6.97 3.79
CA HIS A 10 1.05 -6.08 4.55
C HIS A 10 2.12 -6.81 5.38
N PHE A 11 1.83 -8.01 5.91
CA PHE A 11 2.76 -8.71 6.81
C PHE A 11 3.28 -10.04 6.26
N GLY A 12 2.38 -10.87 5.75
CA GLY A 12 2.70 -12.21 5.24
C GLY A 12 3.57 -12.17 3.98
N ILE A 13 3.18 -11.39 2.98
CA ILE A 13 3.95 -11.31 1.73
C ILE A 13 5.34 -10.70 1.94
N PRO A 14 5.53 -9.62 2.72
CA PRO A 14 6.86 -9.13 3.05
C PRO A 14 7.77 -10.16 3.74
N LEU A 15 7.21 -11.03 4.59
CA LEU A 15 7.96 -12.15 5.17
C LEU A 15 8.40 -13.14 4.09
N ILE A 16 7.47 -13.57 3.24
CA ILE A 16 7.76 -14.49 2.13
C ILE A 16 8.83 -13.89 1.20
N PHE A 17 8.70 -12.62 0.85
CA PHE A 17 9.67 -11.90 0.04
C PHE A 17 11.06 -11.87 0.69
N ALA A 18 11.15 -11.53 1.97
CA ALA A 18 12.40 -11.54 2.71
C ALA A 18 13.04 -12.94 2.79
N LEU A 19 12.23 -13.98 2.97
CA LEU A 19 12.70 -15.37 3.00
C LEU A 19 13.22 -15.83 1.63
N ILE A 20 12.58 -15.46 0.53
CA ILE A 20 12.97 -15.89 -0.82
C ILE A 20 14.23 -15.14 -1.30
N PHE A 21 14.23 -13.81 -1.22
CA PHE A 21 15.25 -12.96 -1.83
C PHE A 21 16.41 -12.59 -0.90
N TYR A 22 16.18 -12.61 0.42
CA TYR A 22 17.17 -12.22 1.42
C TYR A 22 17.54 -13.36 2.39
N ARG A 23 17.43 -14.63 1.98
CA ARG A 23 17.66 -15.86 2.80
C ARG A 23 18.70 -15.73 3.91
N LYS A 24 19.92 -15.27 3.61
CA LYS A 24 21.02 -15.16 4.61
C LYS A 24 20.81 -14.06 5.66
N LYS A 25 19.99 -13.05 5.35
CA LYS A 25 19.72 -11.86 6.17
C LYS A 25 18.22 -11.56 6.25
N TRP A 26 17.37 -12.59 6.17
CA TRP A 26 15.93 -12.43 6.00
C TRP A 26 15.30 -11.65 7.16
N LYS A 27 15.76 -11.85 8.40
CA LYS A 27 15.28 -11.11 9.58
C LYS A 27 15.49 -9.60 9.43
N LYS A 28 16.67 -9.19 8.96
CA LYS A 28 16.99 -7.77 8.73
C LYS A 28 16.14 -7.20 7.60
N ALA A 29 15.99 -7.95 6.51
CA ALA A 29 15.17 -7.51 5.38
C ALA A 29 13.70 -7.38 5.77
N TYR A 30 13.15 -8.39 6.46
CA TYR A 30 11.78 -8.38 6.95
C TYR A 30 11.54 -7.24 7.94
N PHE A 31 12.47 -6.98 8.86
CA PHE A 31 12.34 -5.85 9.78
C PHE A 31 12.31 -4.50 9.04
N ILE A 32 13.12 -4.32 8.00
CA ILE A 32 13.07 -3.11 7.16
C ILE A 32 11.71 -2.98 6.46
N LEU A 33 11.18 -4.07 5.90
CA LEU A 33 9.86 -4.08 5.27
C LEU A 33 8.72 -3.83 6.27
N LEU A 34 8.84 -4.32 7.52
CA LEU A 34 7.88 -4.00 8.57
C LEU A 34 7.93 -2.52 8.95
N LEU A 35 9.11 -1.91 8.97
CA LEU A 35 9.24 -0.48 9.24
C LEU A 35 8.57 0.39 8.17
N THR A 36 8.41 -0.08 6.93
CA THR A 36 7.70 0.70 5.90
C THR A 36 6.20 0.78 6.17
N MET A 37 5.63 -0.12 6.98
CA MET A 37 4.22 -0.06 7.41
C MET A 37 3.93 1.16 8.29
N LEU A 38 4.97 1.81 8.86
CA LEU A 38 4.81 3.06 9.60
C LEU A 38 4.36 4.24 8.73
N ILE A 39 4.30 4.07 7.41
CA ILE A 39 3.69 5.04 6.50
C ILE A 39 2.25 5.38 6.91
N ASP A 40 1.51 4.40 7.45
CA ASP A 40 0.13 4.57 7.94
C ASP A 40 -0.01 5.54 9.12
N LEU A 41 1.09 5.97 9.74
CA LEU A 41 1.03 7.02 10.76
C LEU A 41 0.49 8.34 10.19
N ASP A 42 0.52 8.54 8.87
CA ASP A 42 -0.11 9.69 8.22
C ASP A 42 -1.66 9.66 8.30
N HIS A 43 -2.28 8.53 8.66
CA HIS A 43 -3.70 8.43 8.98
C HIS A 43 -4.09 9.29 10.18
N LEU A 44 -3.16 9.54 11.11
CA LEU A 44 -3.40 10.41 12.26
C LEU A 44 -3.66 11.87 11.85
N MET A 45 -3.34 12.25 10.62
CA MET A 45 -3.63 13.58 10.06
C MET A 45 -5.03 13.68 9.43
N ALA A 46 -5.78 12.59 9.36
CA ALA A 46 -7.11 12.57 8.78
C ALA A 46 -8.21 12.94 9.77
N ASN A 47 -9.30 13.50 9.26
CA ASN A 47 -10.53 13.74 10.03
C ASN A 47 -11.75 13.20 9.26
N PRO A 48 -12.40 12.12 9.73
CA PRO A 48 -12.09 11.36 10.94
C PRO A 48 -10.81 10.50 10.79
N ILE A 49 -10.17 10.14 11.91
CA ILE A 49 -8.96 9.28 11.90
C ILE A 49 -9.28 7.90 11.30
N PHE A 50 -10.42 7.31 11.68
CA PHE A 50 -10.88 6.02 11.17
C PHE A 50 -12.19 6.18 10.41
N GLU A 51 -12.24 5.63 9.20
CA GLU A 51 -13.41 5.60 8.34
C GLU A 51 -13.42 4.29 7.55
N ALA A 52 -14.52 3.53 7.63
CA ALA A 52 -14.58 2.17 7.10
C ALA A 52 -14.55 2.11 5.56
N ASN A 53 -15.06 3.14 4.88
CA ASN A 53 -15.17 3.19 3.42
C ASN A 53 -14.29 4.31 2.82
N ARG A 54 -13.06 4.45 3.33
CA ARG A 54 -12.10 5.41 2.80
C ARG A 54 -11.04 4.69 1.99
N CYS A 55 -10.76 5.19 0.79
CA CYS A 55 -9.57 4.80 0.06
C CYS A 55 -8.38 5.67 0.47
N SER A 56 -7.30 5.05 0.95
CA SER A 56 -6.08 5.75 1.40
C SER A 56 -5.35 6.45 0.25
N ILE A 57 -5.44 5.89 -0.97
CA ILE A 57 -4.72 6.39 -2.14
C ILE A 57 -5.14 7.81 -2.47
N ASN A 58 -4.14 8.69 -2.55
CA ASN A 58 -4.28 10.12 -2.81
C ASN A 58 -5.09 10.89 -1.75
N TYR A 59 -5.47 10.25 -0.64
CA TYR A 59 -6.12 10.89 0.50
C TYR A 59 -5.10 11.33 1.56
N HIS A 60 -4.18 10.44 1.94
CA HIS A 60 -3.16 10.76 2.95
C HIS A 60 -1.85 11.25 2.33
N PRO A 61 -1.08 12.12 3.03
CA PRO A 61 0.13 12.74 2.48
C PRO A 61 1.17 11.76 1.91
N LEU A 62 1.41 10.63 2.58
CA LEU A 62 2.38 9.62 2.15
C LEU A 62 1.78 8.60 1.18
N HIS A 63 0.46 8.62 1.00
CA HIS A 63 -0.28 7.77 0.07
C HIS A 63 -0.60 8.48 -1.26
N THR A 64 0.04 9.61 -1.53
CA THR A 64 -0.12 10.37 -2.78
C THR A 64 0.64 9.73 -3.95
N TYR A 65 0.21 10.04 -5.18
CA TYR A 65 0.96 9.63 -6.38
C TYR A 65 2.38 10.21 -6.40
N TYR A 66 2.57 11.42 -5.87
CA TYR A 66 3.88 12.04 -5.72
C TYR A 66 4.79 11.24 -4.77
N ALA A 67 4.27 10.80 -3.63
CA ALA A 67 5.00 9.92 -2.71
C ALA A 67 5.35 8.59 -3.40
N GLY A 68 4.40 8.00 -4.13
CA GLY A 68 4.64 6.81 -4.95
C GLY A 68 5.79 6.96 -5.96
N CYS A 69 5.86 8.10 -6.66
CA CYS A 69 6.99 8.41 -7.55
C CYS A 69 8.33 8.45 -6.80
N ILE A 70 8.38 9.05 -5.61
CA ILE A 70 9.59 9.06 -4.77
C ILE A 70 9.98 7.63 -4.38
N TYR A 71 9.02 6.79 -3.98
CA TYR A 71 9.27 5.40 -3.61
C TYR A 71 9.77 4.57 -4.80
N LEU A 72 9.28 4.87 -6.00
CA LEU A 72 9.81 4.32 -7.25
C LEU A 72 11.23 4.79 -7.55
N LEU A 73 11.63 6.00 -7.17
CA LEU A 73 13.04 6.39 -7.29
C LEU A 73 13.93 5.63 -6.30
N LEU A 74 13.43 5.34 -5.09
CA LEU A 74 14.18 4.60 -4.06
C LEU A 74 14.65 3.22 -4.53
N ILE A 75 13.89 2.54 -5.41
CA ILE A 75 14.24 1.20 -5.90
C ILE A 75 15.53 1.16 -6.73
N PHE A 76 15.93 2.27 -7.34
CA PHE A 76 17.16 2.34 -8.15
C PHE A 76 18.43 2.47 -7.32
N PHE A 77 18.34 2.81 -6.04
CA PHE A 77 19.48 2.92 -5.15
C PHE A 77 19.96 1.54 -4.64
N LYS A 78 21.04 1.52 -3.86
CA LYS A 78 21.53 0.29 -3.18
C LYS A 78 20.73 0.05 -1.89
N ASN A 79 20.80 -1.17 -1.37
CA ASN A 79 20.24 -1.47 -0.04
C ASN A 79 20.88 -0.57 1.03
N PRO A 80 20.09 -0.02 1.99
CA PRO A 80 18.71 -0.39 2.30
C PRO A 80 17.62 0.38 1.51
N PHE A 81 17.96 1.46 0.81
CA PHE A 81 16.98 2.33 0.12
C PHE A 81 16.09 1.56 -0.87
N ARG A 82 16.68 0.64 -1.63
CA ARG A 82 15.92 -0.22 -2.54
C ARG A 82 14.84 -1.01 -1.83
N LEU A 83 15.16 -1.60 -0.68
CA LEU A 83 14.23 -2.41 0.09
C LEU A 83 13.13 -1.55 0.72
N ILE A 84 13.47 -0.33 1.16
CA ILE A 84 12.50 0.66 1.64
C ILE A 84 11.53 1.05 0.51
N GLY A 85 12.05 1.37 -0.68
CA GLY A 85 11.22 1.69 -1.85
C GLY A 85 10.28 0.54 -2.23
N ILE A 86 10.78 -0.70 -2.25
CA ILE A 86 9.96 -1.89 -2.49
C ILE A 86 8.86 -2.03 -1.43
N GLY A 87 9.20 -1.88 -0.14
CA GLY A 87 8.24 -1.99 0.96
C GLY A 87 7.13 -0.93 0.89
N LEU A 88 7.50 0.33 0.63
CA LEU A 88 6.55 1.44 0.51
C LEU A 88 5.65 1.29 -0.73
N LEU A 89 6.21 0.89 -1.88
CA LEU A 89 5.38 0.62 -3.08
C LEU A 89 4.45 -0.58 -2.86
N TRP A 90 4.92 -1.63 -2.16
CA TRP A 90 4.09 -2.78 -1.83
C TRP A 90 2.95 -2.40 -0.87
N HIS A 91 3.22 -1.50 0.06
CA HIS A 91 2.20 -0.91 0.94
C HIS A 91 1.12 -0.20 0.13
N LEU A 92 1.51 0.75 -0.74
CA LEU A 92 0.56 1.46 -1.60
C LEU A 92 -0.24 0.52 -2.51
N LEU A 93 0.41 -0.53 -3.03
CA LEU A 93 -0.27 -1.54 -3.83
C LEU A 93 -1.31 -2.31 -3.00
N THR A 94 -0.97 -2.67 -1.76
CA THR A 94 -1.88 -3.37 -0.85
C THR A 94 -3.11 -2.52 -0.53
N ASP A 95 -2.91 -1.24 -0.27
CA ASP A 95 -4.01 -0.30 -0.03
C ASP A 95 -4.87 -0.07 -1.28
N LEU A 96 -4.25 0.01 -2.46
CA LEU A 96 -4.98 0.08 -3.73
C LEU A 96 -5.84 -1.17 -3.97
N ILE A 97 -5.32 -2.36 -3.67
CA ILE A 97 -6.08 -3.62 -3.75
C ILE A 97 -7.28 -3.55 -2.79
N ASP A 98 -7.09 -3.06 -1.57
CA ASP A 98 -8.18 -2.90 -0.60
C ASP A 98 -9.25 -1.93 -1.11
N CYS A 99 -8.85 -0.77 -1.66
CA CYS A 99 -9.78 0.15 -2.33
C CYS A 99 -10.54 -0.51 -3.48
N MET A 100 -9.86 -1.31 -4.30
CA MET A 100 -10.49 -2.02 -5.43
C MET A 100 -11.48 -3.09 -4.97
N MET A 101 -11.21 -3.81 -3.88
CA MET A 101 -12.15 -4.77 -3.29
C MET A 101 -13.44 -4.08 -2.82
N THR A 102 -13.29 -2.93 -2.15
CA THR A 102 -14.43 -2.09 -1.72
C THR A 102 -15.18 -1.56 -2.94
N TYR A 103 -14.48 -0.99 -3.93
CA TYR A 103 -15.08 -0.42 -5.15
C TYR A 103 -15.86 -1.46 -5.95
N SER A 104 -15.29 -2.66 -6.13
CA SER A 104 -15.92 -3.75 -6.90
C SER A 104 -17.21 -4.26 -6.23
N THR A 105 -17.35 -4.07 -4.92
CA THR A 105 -18.54 -4.47 -4.16
C THR A 105 -19.56 -3.32 -4.08
N CYS A 106 -19.08 -2.08 -3.90
CA CYS A 106 -19.89 -0.89 -3.73
C CYS A 106 -19.18 0.33 -4.35
N PRO A 107 -19.40 0.62 -5.65
CA PRO A 107 -18.80 1.78 -6.29
C PRO A 107 -19.23 3.11 -5.64
N SER A 108 -20.49 3.21 -5.23
CA SER A 108 -21.04 4.40 -4.57
C SER A 108 -20.41 4.68 -3.21
N CYS A 109 -19.85 3.67 -2.53
CA CYS A 109 -19.17 3.83 -1.26
C CYS A 109 -17.87 4.66 -1.39
N LEU A 110 -17.26 4.68 -2.58
CA LEU A 110 -16.01 5.41 -2.84
C LEU A 110 -16.19 6.57 -3.83
N GLN A 111 -17.43 7.01 -4.09
CA GLN A 111 -17.73 8.05 -5.09
C GLN A 111 -17.00 9.38 -4.85
N ASN A 112 -16.65 9.68 -3.58
CA ASN A 112 -15.94 10.89 -3.18
C ASN A 112 -14.44 10.66 -2.93
N ALA A 113 -13.92 9.46 -3.23
CA ALA A 113 -12.53 9.14 -3.02
C ALA A 113 -11.64 9.96 -3.98
N PRO A 114 -10.52 10.55 -3.51
CA PRO A 114 -9.59 11.29 -4.37
C PRO A 114 -8.98 10.47 -5.51
N ALA A 115 -9.05 9.14 -5.43
CA ALA A 115 -8.55 8.20 -6.42
C ALA A 115 -9.67 7.55 -7.27
N ILE A 116 -10.90 8.09 -7.28
CA ILE A 116 -12.05 7.46 -7.96
C ILE A 116 -11.81 7.17 -9.44
N ASP A 117 -11.18 8.09 -10.18
CA ASP A 117 -10.90 7.90 -11.60
C ASP A 117 -9.92 6.73 -11.84
N LEU A 118 -8.93 6.58 -10.95
CA LEU A 118 -8.00 5.45 -10.99
C LEU A 118 -8.73 4.13 -10.74
N LEU A 119 -9.61 4.08 -9.73
CA LEU A 119 -10.39 2.87 -9.41
C LEU A 119 -11.33 2.49 -10.56
N ALA A 120 -12.03 3.47 -11.14
CA ALA A 120 -12.92 3.27 -12.27
C ALA A 120 -12.16 2.75 -13.51
N PHE A 121 -10.99 3.33 -13.81
CA PHE A 121 -10.13 2.88 -14.90
C PHE A 121 -9.66 1.44 -14.70
N ILE A 122 -9.15 1.10 -13.52
CA ILE A 122 -8.70 -0.26 -13.21
C ILE A 122 -9.86 -1.25 -13.32
N TYR A 123 -11.04 -0.89 -12.78
CA TYR A 123 -12.22 -1.75 -12.83
C TYR A 123 -12.66 -2.05 -14.27
N GLN A 124 -12.69 -1.03 -15.14
CA GLN A 124 -13.01 -1.19 -16.56
C GLN A 124 -11.93 -1.97 -17.33
N PHE A 125 -10.67 -1.89 -16.92
CA PHE A 125 -9.61 -2.64 -17.56
C PHE A 125 -9.70 -4.15 -17.32
N PHE A 126 -10.23 -4.56 -16.16
CA PHE A 126 -10.34 -5.97 -15.76
C PHE A 126 -11.71 -6.63 -16.01
N ASN A 127 -12.71 -5.88 -16.47
CA ASN A 127 -14.06 -6.39 -16.81
C ASN A 127 -14.42 -6.06 -18.25
#